data_AF-A0A061N065-F1
#
_entry.id   AF-A0A061N065-F1
#
_cell.length_a   1.000
_cell.length_b   1.000
_cell.length_c   1.000
_cell.angle_alpha   90.00
_cell.angle_beta   90.00
_cell.angle_gamma   90.00
#
_symmetry.space_group_name_H-M   'P 1'
#
loop_
_entity.id
_entity.type
_entity.pdbx_description
1 polymer ?
#
loop_
_entity_poly.entity_id
_entity_poly.type
_entity_poly.pdbx_seq_one_letter_code
_entity_poly.pdbx_strand_id
1 'polypeptide(L)'
;MKFDGFDPEIDLKQRGYLFLGTDEMMSKFEEHLKLQHQLGVNSEILDKAGLLNRIPELNVEDIAGGIYCSESGYLDPYSVMQGYIKNAKRLGAEYVYDEVADLVLDEVFQNGVKMTNGDTYYAPIVINSAGAWASQLSQQAGYPLPVVSLPRRVFQFDTEVPLQNPLPLTMDPTGVYFRHEASTLLVDTPKIMYQVWILVGSDKISSKTSGQLSDTVSARLNS
;
A
#
# COMPACT_ATOMS: atom_id res chain seq x y z
N MET A 1 -9.07 -15.94 -3.25
CA MET A 1 -8.20 -16.17 -4.42
C MET A 1 -8.09 -17.67 -4.58
N LYS A 2 -8.70 -18.28 -5.59
CA LYS A 2 -8.83 -19.74 -5.67
C LYS A 2 -8.10 -20.28 -6.89
N PHE A 3 -7.34 -21.34 -6.69
CA PHE A 3 -6.71 -22.11 -7.76
C PHE A 3 -7.36 -23.49 -7.86
N ASP A 4 -7.18 -24.15 -8.99
CA ASP A 4 -7.64 -25.52 -9.17
C ASP A 4 -6.96 -26.45 -8.13
N GLY A 5 -7.76 -26.99 -7.21
CA GLY A 5 -7.30 -27.89 -6.16
C GLY A 5 -6.60 -27.24 -4.96
N PHE A 6 -6.56 -25.90 -4.86
CA PHE A 6 -5.95 -25.20 -3.73
C PHE A 6 -6.56 -23.81 -3.50
N ASP A 7 -6.87 -23.49 -2.25
CA ASP A 7 -7.45 -22.20 -1.84
C ASP A 7 -6.56 -21.61 -0.73
N PRO A 8 -5.61 -20.71 -1.05
CA PRO A 8 -4.81 -20.04 -0.03
C PRO A 8 -5.69 -19.09 0.79
N GLU A 9 -5.60 -19.21 2.12
CA GLU A 9 -6.07 -18.17 3.02
C GLU A 9 -5.16 -16.94 2.85
N ILE A 10 -5.75 -15.82 2.45
CA ILE A 10 -5.02 -14.57 2.14
C ILE A 10 -5.39 -13.44 3.10
N ASP A 11 -6.22 -13.73 4.09
CA ASP A 11 -6.75 -12.78 5.07
C ASP A 11 -7.35 -11.52 4.43
N LEU A 12 -8.11 -11.70 3.35
CA LEU A 12 -8.76 -10.59 2.66
C LEU A 12 -9.83 -9.97 3.57
N LYS A 13 -9.61 -8.72 3.97
CA LYS A 13 -10.56 -7.90 4.71
C LYS A 13 -11.22 -6.90 3.76
N GLN A 14 -12.40 -7.24 3.24
CA GLN A 14 -13.23 -6.31 2.43
C GLN A 14 -13.95 -5.30 3.33
N ARG A 15 -13.18 -4.37 3.91
CA ARG A 15 -13.67 -3.29 4.78
C ARG A 15 -13.92 -1.99 4.01
N GLY A 16 -13.61 -1.99 2.72
CA GLY A 16 -13.69 -0.88 1.80
C GLY A 16 -12.42 -0.02 1.76
N TYR A 17 -12.42 0.90 0.81
CA TYR A 17 -11.35 1.86 0.57
C TYR A 17 -11.97 3.26 0.46
N LEU A 18 -11.47 4.20 1.25
CA LEU A 18 -12.02 5.55 1.40
C LEU A 18 -10.94 6.58 1.09
N PHE A 19 -11.19 7.48 0.15
CA PHE A 19 -10.38 8.68 -0.01
C PHE A 19 -11.16 9.86 0.55
N LEU A 20 -10.59 10.55 1.53
CA LEU A 20 -11.09 11.81 2.03
C LEU A 20 -10.71 12.94 1.07
N GLY A 21 -11.55 13.96 0.96
CA GLY A 21 -11.36 15.08 0.05
C GLY A 21 -11.67 16.41 0.72
N THR A 22 -10.87 17.42 0.41
CA THR A 22 -11.19 18.83 0.68
C THR A 22 -12.19 19.34 -0.37
N ASP A 23 -12.73 20.54 -0.18
CA ASP A 23 -13.67 21.15 -1.15
C ASP A 23 -13.11 21.17 -2.58
N GLU A 24 -11.82 21.49 -2.73
CA GLU A 24 -11.13 21.57 -4.02
C GLU A 24 -11.01 20.21 -4.75
N MET A 25 -11.11 19.10 -4.00
CA MET A 25 -10.96 17.75 -4.55
C MET A 25 -12.30 17.14 -4.99
N MET A 26 -13.43 17.67 -4.53
CA MET A 26 -14.74 17.04 -4.72
C MET A 26 -15.14 16.93 -6.20
N SER A 27 -14.84 17.94 -7.02
CA SER A 27 -15.11 17.89 -8.47
C SER A 27 -14.37 16.73 -9.16
N LYS A 28 -13.10 16.50 -8.79
CA LYS A 28 -12.33 15.35 -9.28
C LYS A 28 -12.88 14.03 -8.79
N PHE A 29 -13.40 13.98 -7.56
CA PHE A 29 -14.04 12.76 -7.05
C PHE A 29 -15.31 12.41 -7.83
N GLU A 30 -16.10 13.39 -8.27
CA GLU A 30 -17.24 13.13 -9.15
C GLU A 30 -16.82 12.60 -10.52
N GLU A 31 -15.72 13.11 -11.09
CA GLU A 31 -15.13 12.58 -12.33
C GLU A 31 -14.65 11.13 -12.15
N HIS A 32 -13.94 10.86 -11.05
CA HIS A 32 -13.49 9.51 -10.71
C HIS A 32 -14.66 8.55 -10.48
N LEU A 33 -15.72 8.98 -9.80
CA LEU A 33 -16.92 8.19 -9.57
C LEU A 33 -17.53 7.72 -10.90
N LYS A 34 -17.69 8.64 -11.86
CA LYS A 34 -18.22 8.32 -13.19
C LYS A 34 -17.36 7.30 -13.91
N LEU A 35 -16.04 7.47 -13.89
CA LEU A 35 -15.10 6.52 -14.50
C LEU A 35 -15.16 5.15 -13.81
N GLN A 36 -15.20 5.13 -12.48
CA GLN A 36 -15.30 3.90 -11.69
C GLN A 36 -16.58 3.14 -12.03
N HIS A 37 -17.72 3.81 -12.12
CA HIS A 37 -18.99 3.21 -12.52
C HIS A 37 -18.96 2.66 -13.95
N GLN A 38 -18.34 3.38 -14.90
CA GLN A 38 -18.15 2.89 -16.28
C GLN A 38 -17.31 1.61 -16.33
N LEU A 39 -16.38 1.45 -15.40
CA LEU A 39 -15.54 0.26 -15.24
C LEU A 39 -16.17 -0.81 -14.35
N GLY A 40 -17.41 -0.62 -13.89
CA GLY A 40 -18.15 -1.58 -13.07
C GLY A 40 -17.77 -1.58 -11.59
N VAL A 41 -17.03 -0.58 -11.10
CA VAL A 41 -16.68 -0.44 -9.69
C VAL A 41 -17.81 0.30 -8.96
N ASN A 42 -18.41 -0.33 -7.96
CA ASN A 42 -19.54 0.24 -7.22
C ASN A 42 -19.09 1.17 -6.08
N SER A 43 -18.57 2.34 -6.45
CA SER A 43 -18.18 3.39 -5.50
C SER A 43 -19.31 4.38 -5.23
N GLU A 44 -19.22 5.12 -4.13
CA GLU A 44 -20.15 6.19 -3.74
C GLU A 44 -19.39 7.42 -3.21
N ILE A 45 -20.01 8.59 -3.31
CA ILE A 45 -19.54 9.80 -2.64
C ILE A 45 -20.25 9.91 -1.30
N LEU A 46 -19.46 10.06 -0.24
CA LEU A 46 -19.93 10.29 1.11
C LEU A 46 -19.76 11.77 1.45
N ASP A 47 -20.81 12.38 1.99
CA ASP A 47 -20.73 13.67 2.67
C ASP A 47 -20.20 13.50 4.10
N LYS A 48 -20.04 14.62 4.84
CA LYS A 48 -19.59 14.59 6.23
C LYS A 48 -20.41 13.64 7.12
N ALA A 49 -21.74 13.59 6.92
CA ALA A 49 -22.60 12.73 7.71
C ALA A 49 -22.36 11.24 7.39
N GLY A 50 -22.21 10.90 6.11
CA GLY A 50 -21.83 9.56 5.66
C GLY A 50 -20.45 9.14 6.19
N LEU A 51 -19.48 10.06 6.19
CA LEU A 51 -18.17 9.83 6.78
C LEU A 51 -18.25 9.52 8.27
N LEU A 52 -18.97 10.33 9.06
CA LEU A 52 -19.13 10.14 10.51
C LEU A 52 -19.97 8.91 10.86
N ASN A 53 -20.93 8.52 10.02
CA ASN A 53 -21.63 7.25 10.18
C ASN A 53 -20.67 6.06 9.99
N ARG A 54 -19.65 6.21 9.13
CA ARG A 54 -18.68 5.15 8.85
C ARG A 54 -17.55 5.10 9.88
N ILE A 55 -16.98 6.26 10.19
CA ILE A 55 -15.88 6.45 11.13
C ILE A 55 -16.32 7.55 12.11
N PRO A 56 -17.03 7.20 13.20
CA PRO A 56 -17.53 8.17 14.18
C PRO A 56 -16.43 9.05 14.80
N GLU A 57 -15.23 8.49 14.90
CA GLU A 57 -14.05 9.15 15.45
C GLU A 57 -13.36 10.08 14.45
N LEU A 58 -13.81 10.18 13.19
CA LEU A 58 -13.11 10.98 12.18
C LEU A 58 -13.29 12.49 12.42
N ASN A 59 -12.18 13.24 12.43
CA ASN A 59 -12.23 14.70 12.33
C ASN A 59 -12.52 15.12 10.88
N VAL A 60 -13.66 15.78 10.67
CA VAL A 60 -14.15 16.24 9.36
C VAL A 60 -14.24 17.76 9.23
N GLU A 61 -13.57 18.52 10.10
CA GLU A 61 -13.64 20.00 10.08
C GLU A 61 -13.20 20.57 8.72
N ASP A 62 -12.08 20.08 8.19
CA ASP A 62 -11.45 20.50 6.92
C ASP A 62 -11.69 19.52 5.76
N ILE A 63 -12.58 18.54 5.93
CA ILE A 63 -12.91 17.52 4.92
C ILE A 63 -14.29 17.82 4.35
N ALA A 64 -14.44 17.95 3.04
CA ALA A 64 -15.74 18.19 2.41
C ALA A 64 -16.57 16.90 2.26
N GLY A 65 -15.88 15.78 2.04
CA GLY A 65 -16.49 14.46 1.84
C GLY A 65 -15.44 13.41 1.49
N GLY A 66 -15.86 12.33 0.86
CA GLY A 66 -14.96 11.29 0.38
C GLY A 66 -15.55 10.42 -0.70
N ILE A 67 -14.69 9.70 -1.43
CA ILE A 67 -15.11 8.64 -2.35
C ILE A 67 -14.81 7.29 -1.70
N TYR A 68 -15.81 6.43 -1.65
CA TYR A 68 -15.78 5.16 -0.92
C TYR A 68 -16.17 4.00 -1.83
N CYS A 69 -15.42 2.90 -1.76
CA CYS A 69 -15.76 1.65 -2.44
C CYS A 69 -15.82 0.52 -1.41
N SER A 70 -16.98 -0.12 -1.27
CA SER A 70 -17.21 -1.15 -0.24
C SER A 70 -16.61 -2.51 -0.57
N GLU A 71 -16.49 -2.82 -1.85
CA GLU A 71 -15.92 -4.09 -2.34
C GLU A 71 -14.39 -4.14 -2.20
N SER A 72 -13.76 -2.99 -1.97
CA SER A 72 -12.33 -2.86 -1.78
C SER A 72 -11.88 -3.31 -0.39
N GLY A 73 -10.57 -3.43 -0.19
CA GLY A 73 -10.03 -3.82 1.09
C GLY A 73 -8.52 -3.99 1.06
N TYR A 74 -8.02 -4.79 1.99
CA TYR A 74 -6.63 -5.16 2.10
C TYR A 74 -6.52 -6.65 2.46
N LEU A 75 -5.35 -7.22 2.22
CA LEU A 75 -5.05 -8.63 2.41
C LEU A 75 -3.62 -8.77 2.94
N ASP A 76 -3.24 -9.97 3.37
CA ASP A 76 -1.85 -10.26 3.68
C ASP A 76 -1.06 -10.52 2.37
N PRO A 77 -0.19 -9.60 1.94
CA PRO A 77 0.57 -9.76 0.71
C PRO A 77 1.53 -10.95 0.77
N TYR A 78 2.03 -11.32 1.96
CA TYR A 78 2.91 -12.46 2.11
C TYR A 78 2.16 -13.76 1.78
N SER A 79 0.98 -13.96 2.37
CA SER A 79 0.14 -15.13 2.10
C SER A 79 -0.28 -15.23 0.64
N VAL A 80 -0.62 -14.12 -0.02
CA VAL A 80 -0.88 -14.07 -1.46
C VAL A 80 0.34 -14.57 -2.26
N MET A 81 1.52 -14.04 -1.96
CA MET A 81 2.74 -14.43 -2.66
C MET A 81 3.10 -15.90 -2.45
N GLN A 82 2.96 -16.41 -1.23
CA GLN A 82 3.13 -17.83 -0.95
C GLN A 82 2.11 -18.69 -1.72
N GLY A 83 0.88 -18.20 -1.86
CA GLY A 83 -0.14 -18.82 -2.71
C GLY A 83 0.30 -18.94 -4.17
N TYR A 84 0.81 -17.84 -4.75
CA TYR A 84 1.35 -17.84 -6.12
C TYR A 84 2.55 -18.79 -6.28
N ILE A 85 3.53 -18.75 -5.37
CA ILE A 85 4.71 -19.62 -5.43
C ILE A 85 4.30 -21.10 -5.39
N LYS A 86 3.41 -21.48 -4.46
CA LYS A 86 2.92 -22.86 -4.34
C LYS A 86 2.21 -23.31 -5.62
N ASN A 87 1.34 -22.47 -6.17
CA ASN A 87 0.61 -22.81 -7.38
C ASN A 87 1.53 -22.89 -8.61
N ALA A 88 2.49 -21.98 -8.76
CA ALA A 88 3.47 -22.01 -9.84
C ALA A 88 4.29 -23.31 -9.81
N LYS A 89 4.77 -23.73 -8.63
CA LYS A 89 5.47 -25.01 -8.45
C LYS A 89 4.61 -26.21 -8.81
N ARG A 90 3.33 -26.20 -8.44
CA ARG A 90 2.36 -27.26 -8.80
C ARG A 90 2.17 -27.37 -10.32
N LEU A 91 2.28 -26.25 -11.03
CA LEU A 91 2.21 -26.19 -12.49
C LEU A 91 3.56 -26.49 -13.18
N GLY A 92 4.59 -26.85 -12.42
CA GLY A 92 5.89 -27.26 -12.94
C GLY A 92 6.96 -26.17 -12.99
N ALA A 93 6.70 -24.98 -12.45
CA ALA A 93 7.73 -23.95 -12.35
C ALA A 93 8.78 -24.31 -11.30
N GLU A 94 10.05 -24.05 -11.61
CA GLU A 94 11.13 -24.09 -10.64
C GLU A 94 11.21 -22.76 -9.89
N TYR A 95 11.32 -22.83 -8.56
CA TYR A 95 11.45 -21.65 -7.71
C TYR A 95 12.79 -21.71 -6.98
N VAL A 96 13.66 -20.76 -7.30
CA VAL A 96 14.97 -20.57 -6.67
C VAL A 96 14.87 -19.35 -5.75
N TYR A 97 15.11 -19.55 -4.44
CA TYR A 97 15.11 -18.47 -3.46
C TYR A 97 16.56 -18.05 -3.19
N ASP A 98 17.09 -17.18 -4.04
CA ASP A 98 18.46 -16.67 -3.97
C ASP A 98 18.54 -15.28 -4.65
N GLU A 99 19.68 -14.60 -4.49
CA GLU A 99 19.91 -13.24 -5.00
C GLU A 99 20.54 -13.27 -6.41
N VAL A 100 19.97 -12.49 -7.33
CA VAL A 100 20.53 -12.26 -8.66
C VAL A 100 21.61 -11.18 -8.56
N ALA A 101 22.82 -11.51 -9.00
CA ALA A 101 23.95 -10.60 -9.04
C ALA A 101 24.00 -9.76 -10.33
N ASP A 102 23.61 -10.36 -11.48
CA ASP A 102 23.68 -9.69 -12.78
C ASP A 102 22.74 -10.33 -13.82
N LEU A 103 22.41 -9.58 -14.87
CA LEU A 103 21.75 -10.10 -16.06
C LEU A 103 22.79 -10.54 -17.09
N VAL A 104 22.62 -11.73 -17.65
CA VAL A 104 23.44 -12.21 -18.76
C VAL A 104 22.71 -11.88 -20.05
N LEU A 105 23.35 -11.10 -20.92
CA LEU A 105 22.84 -10.75 -22.24
C LEU A 105 23.91 -11.14 -23.26
N ASP A 106 23.59 -12.08 -24.15
CA ASP A 106 24.49 -12.59 -25.19
C ASP A 106 23.94 -12.25 -26.57
N GLU A 107 24.83 -11.95 -27.53
CA GLU A 107 24.51 -11.66 -28.93
C GLU A 107 23.89 -12.89 -29.65
N VAL A 108 24.02 -14.10 -29.09
CA VAL A 108 23.46 -15.34 -29.64
C VAL A 108 22.20 -15.82 -28.89
N PHE A 109 21.45 -14.90 -28.29
CA PHE A 109 20.19 -15.16 -27.56
C PHE A 109 20.32 -16.05 -26.31
N GLN A 110 21.51 -16.17 -25.74
CA GLN A 110 21.69 -16.78 -24.41
C GLN A 110 21.48 -15.72 -23.32
N ASN A 111 20.24 -15.25 -23.17
CA ASN A 111 19.90 -14.41 -22.03
C ASN A 111 19.89 -15.26 -20.76
N GLY A 112 20.06 -14.62 -19.61
CA GLY A 112 20.04 -15.34 -18.34
C GLY A 112 20.17 -14.43 -17.13
N VAL A 113 20.30 -15.09 -15.98
CA VAL A 113 20.59 -14.45 -14.70
C VAL A 113 21.76 -15.16 -14.05
N LYS A 114 22.71 -14.38 -13.55
CA LYS A 114 23.81 -14.88 -12.73
C LYS A 114 23.49 -14.63 -11.27
N MET A 115 23.59 -15.66 -10.44
CA MET A 115 23.31 -15.60 -9.02
C MET A 115 24.55 -15.17 -8.22
N THR A 116 24.35 -14.67 -7.01
CA THR A 116 25.46 -14.31 -6.09
C THR A 116 26.24 -15.52 -5.62
N ASN A 117 25.61 -16.70 -5.58
CA ASN A 117 26.23 -17.97 -5.22
C ASN A 117 27.16 -18.56 -6.32
N GLY A 118 27.17 -17.95 -7.52
CA GLY A 118 27.97 -18.38 -8.67
C GLY A 118 27.19 -19.14 -9.76
N ASP A 119 25.98 -19.61 -9.48
CA ASP A 119 25.12 -20.29 -10.45
C ASP A 119 24.69 -19.34 -11.57
N THR A 120 24.36 -19.89 -12.74
CA THR A 120 23.82 -19.12 -13.87
C THR A 120 22.70 -19.90 -14.52
N TYR A 121 21.56 -19.23 -14.71
CA TYR A 121 20.37 -19.79 -15.32
C TYR A 121 20.12 -19.09 -16.66
N TYR A 122 19.98 -19.86 -17.72
CA TYR A 122 19.76 -19.34 -19.08
C TYR A 122 18.30 -19.51 -19.50
N ALA A 123 17.78 -18.51 -20.20
CA ALA A 123 16.46 -18.54 -20.79
C ALA A 123 16.43 -17.63 -22.02
N PRO A 124 15.64 -17.95 -23.06
CA PRO A 124 15.49 -17.05 -24.21
C PRO A 124 14.86 -15.70 -23.83
N ILE A 125 14.04 -15.68 -22.76
CA ILE A 125 13.37 -14.50 -22.25
C ILE A 125 13.66 -14.39 -20.75
N VAL A 126 14.15 -13.22 -20.34
CA VAL A 126 14.34 -12.84 -18.93
C VAL A 126 13.44 -11.64 -18.63
N ILE A 127 12.65 -11.72 -17.57
CA ILE A 127 11.75 -10.66 -17.13
C ILE A 127 12.29 -10.08 -15.82
N ASN A 128 12.71 -8.81 -15.84
CA ASN A 128 13.09 -8.11 -14.62
C ASN A 128 11.83 -7.66 -13.86
N SER A 129 11.53 -8.33 -12.75
CA SER A 129 10.45 -7.98 -11.79
C SER A 129 10.99 -7.68 -10.39
N ALA A 130 12.21 -7.15 -10.30
CA ALA A 130 12.92 -6.94 -9.02
C ALA A 130 12.47 -5.69 -8.23
N GLY A 131 11.29 -5.12 -8.51
CA GLY A 131 10.72 -4.00 -7.76
C GLY A 131 11.69 -2.82 -7.58
N ALA A 132 11.97 -2.45 -6.33
CA ALA A 132 12.88 -1.35 -5.97
C ALA A 132 14.31 -1.52 -6.50
N TRP A 133 14.74 -2.76 -6.77
CA TRP A 133 16.07 -3.09 -7.29
C TRP A 133 16.12 -3.19 -8.81
N ALA A 134 14.98 -3.10 -9.50
CA ALA A 134 14.90 -3.30 -10.95
C ALA A 134 15.79 -2.32 -11.72
N SER A 135 15.85 -1.04 -11.31
CA SER A 135 16.70 -0.04 -11.96
C SER A 135 18.19 -0.36 -11.83
N GLN A 136 18.64 -0.75 -10.64
CA GLN A 136 20.03 -1.12 -10.39
C GLN A 136 20.45 -2.30 -11.27
N LEU A 137 19.64 -3.36 -11.28
CA LEU A 137 19.94 -4.57 -12.06
C LEU A 137 19.95 -4.30 -13.57
N SER A 138 18.97 -3.56 -14.09
CA SER A 138 18.94 -3.24 -15.53
C SER A 138 20.04 -2.25 -15.94
N GLN A 139 20.46 -1.35 -15.05
CA GLN A 139 21.55 -0.42 -15.33
C GLN A 139 22.89 -1.15 -15.54
N GLN A 140 23.17 -2.19 -14.74
CA GLN A 140 24.37 -3.03 -14.91
C GLN A 140 24.40 -3.73 -16.27
N ALA A 141 23.22 -4.09 -16.78
CA ALA A 141 23.02 -4.69 -18.09
C ALA A 141 23.00 -3.68 -19.26
N GLY A 142 23.15 -2.38 -19.00
CA GLY A 142 23.13 -1.32 -20.04
C GLY A 142 21.73 -0.79 -20.42
N TYR A 143 20.69 -1.14 -19.66
CA TYR A 143 19.29 -0.74 -19.90
C TYR A 143 18.74 0.07 -18.73
N PRO A 144 19.10 1.35 -18.57
CA PRO A 144 18.64 2.14 -17.43
C PRO A 144 17.11 2.28 -17.42
N LEU A 145 16.50 2.01 -16.25
CA LEU A 145 15.07 2.18 -16.03
C LEU A 145 14.80 3.45 -15.21
N PRO A 146 13.77 4.26 -15.55
CA PRO A 146 13.40 5.47 -14.81
C PRO A 146 12.62 5.15 -13.53
N VAL A 147 13.13 4.23 -12.71
CA VAL A 147 12.54 3.79 -11.44
C VAL A 147 13.44 4.24 -10.29
N VAL A 148 12.86 4.98 -9.34
CA VAL A 148 13.54 5.47 -8.15
C VAL A 148 12.87 4.85 -6.92
N SER A 149 13.66 4.19 -6.07
CA SER A 149 13.16 3.65 -4.80
C SER A 149 13.04 4.77 -3.78
N LEU A 150 11.87 4.85 -3.13
CA LEU A 150 11.60 5.80 -2.05
C LEU A 150 11.19 5.02 -0.81
N PRO A 151 11.88 5.19 0.33
CA PRO A 151 11.49 4.52 1.55
C PRO A 151 10.18 5.14 2.08
N ARG A 152 9.27 4.27 2.52
CA ARG A 152 8.07 4.64 3.26
C ARG A 152 8.18 4.22 4.72
N ARG A 153 7.54 4.99 5.60
CA ARG A 153 7.47 4.69 7.03
C ARG A 153 6.05 4.34 7.39
N VAL A 154 5.91 3.12 7.88
CA VAL A 154 4.67 2.57 8.41
C VAL A 154 4.84 2.41 9.91
N PHE A 155 3.82 2.81 10.66
CA PHE A 155 3.77 2.76 12.10
C PHE A 155 2.54 1.98 12.54
N GLN A 156 2.64 1.33 13.69
CA GLN A 156 1.54 0.61 14.31
C GLN A 156 1.27 1.20 15.69
N PHE A 157 0.00 1.41 16.00
CA PHE A 157 -0.44 2.07 17.24
C PHE A 157 -1.56 1.30 17.89
N ASP A 158 -1.47 1.16 19.21
CA ASP A 158 -2.61 0.79 20.03
C ASP A 158 -3.57 1.98 20.13
N THR A 159 -4.87 1.69 20.14
CA THR A 159 -5.91 2.68 20.41
C THR A 159 -6.28 2.62 21.89
N GLU A 160 -6.24 3.76 22.59
CA GLU A 160 -6.68 3.82 23.99
C GLU A 160 -8.17 3.48 24.13
N VAL A 161 -8.98 4.04 23.22
CA VAL A 161 -10.40 3.73 23.08
C VAL A 161 -10.60 2.92 21.80
N PRO A 162 -11.23 1.73 21.86
CA PRO A 162 -11.54 0.96 20.66
C PRO A 162 -12.46 1.74 19.72
N LEU A 163 -12.16 1.69 18.43
CA LEU A 163 -13.01 2.28 17.40
C LEU A 163 -14.37 1.56 17.34
N GLN A 164 -15.43 2.33 17.14
CA GLN A 164 -16.80 1.81 17.11
C GLN A 164 -17.04 0.88 15.92
N ASN A 165 -16.44 1.20 14.77
CA ASN A 165 -16.61 0.46 13.52
C ASN A 165 -15.25 -0.01 12.97
N PRO A 166 -15.22 -1.15 12.26
CA PRO A 166 -14.04 -1.51 11.47
C PRO A 166 -13.73 -0.45 10.41
N LEU A 167 -12.55 0.14 10.48
CA LEU A 167 -12.07 1.10 9.50
C LEU A 167 -11.92 0.48 8.09
N PRO A 168 -12.36 1.18 7.04
CA PRO A 168 -11.84 0.98 5.70
C PRO A 168 -10.34 1.34 5.67
N LEU A 169 -9.66 0.99 4.57
CA LEU A 169 -8.39 1.65 4.29
C LEU A 169 -8.68 3.08 3.87
N THR A 170 -8.28 4.04 4.71
CA THR A 170 -8.60 5.45 4.54
C THR A 170 -7.37 6.23 4.11
N MET A 171 -7.48 6.99 3.04
CA MET A 171 -6.48 7.92 2.53
C MET A 171 -6.89 9.35 2.88
N ASP A 172 -6.02 10.05 3.58
CA ASP A 172 -6.14 11.47 3.89
C ASP A 172 -5.64 12.35 2.73
N PRO A 173 -6.15 13.59 2.54
CA PRO A 173 -5.63 14.49 1.50
C PRO A 173 -4.14 14.83 1.65
N THR A 174 -3.56 14.72 2.85
CA THR A 174 -2.11 14.90 3.08
C THR A 174 -1.27 13.73 2.53
N GLY A 175 -1.93 12.65 2.13
CA GLY A 175 -1.34 11.42 1.63
C GLY A 175 -1.00 10.39 2.71
N VAL A 176 -1.30 10.69 3.98
CA VAL A 176 -1.33 9.68 5.05
C VAL A 176 -2.41 8.66 4.75
N TYR A 177 -2.14 7.38 5.01
CA TYR A 177 -3.20 6.38 5.01
C TYR A 177 -3.22 5.62 6.32
N PHE A 178 -4.40 5.15 6.70
CA PHE A 178 -4.57 4.35 7.90
C PHE A 178 -5.62 3.26 7.70
N ARG A 179 -5.43 2.16 8.42
CA ARG A 179 -6.37 1.04 8.46
C ARG A 179 -6.20 0.27 9.77
N HIS A 180 -7.13 -0.63 10.07
CA HIS A 180 -6.88 -1.62 11.11
C HIS A 180 -5.76 -2.60 10.72
N GLU A 181 -5.01 -3.00 11.74
CA GLU A 181 -4.10 -4.14 11.74
C GLU A 181 -4.38 -4.95 13.01
N ALA A 182 -5.10 -6.07 12.87
CA ALA A 182 -5.71 -6.78 14.00
C ALA A 182 -6.50 -5.83 14.94
N SER A 183 -6.13 -5.75 16.22
CA SER A 183 -6.72 -4.84 17.22
C SER A 183 -6.09 -3.44 17.25
N THR A 184 -5.10 -3.19 16.41
CA THR A 184 -4.32 -1.96 16.37
C THR A 184 -4.64 -1.15 15.10
N LEU A 185 -4.00 0.00 14.96
CA LEU A 185 -4.01 0.82 13.75
C LEU A 185 -2.65 0.81 13.08
N LEU A 186 -2.66 0.62 11.76
CA LEU A 186 -1.51 0.82 10.91
C LEU A 186 -1.67 2.15 10.19
N VAL A 187 -0.61 2.97 10.22
CA VAL A 187 -0.57 4.29 9.60
C VAL A 187 0.71 4.42 8.76
N ASP A 188 0.57 4.83 7.51
CA ASP A 188 1.68 5.14 6.61
C ASP A 188 1.75 6.63 6.33
N THR A 189 2.96 7.13 6.15
CA THR A 189 3.21 8.53 5.83
C THR A 189 4.04 8.66 4.54
N PRO A 190 3.62 9.51 3.59
CA PRO A 190 4.21 9.57 2.25
C PRO A 190 5.53 10.36 2.17
N LYS A 191 5.96 11.05 3.25
CA LYS A 191 7.15 11.93 3.23
C LYS A 191 8.14 11.60 4.36
N ILE A 192 9.42 11.60 4.01
CA ILE A 192 10.54 11.69 4.95
C ILE A 192 10.66 13.16 5.39
N MET A 193 9.73 13.71 6.17
CA MET A 193 9.95 14.96 6.92
C MET A 193 9.05 15.05 8.16
N TYR A 194 9.74 15.18 9.30
CA TYR A 194 9.40 15.68 10.64
C TYR A 194 8.11 15.23 11.37
N GLN A 195 8.34 14.78 12.62
CA GLN A 195 7.39 14.43 13.70
C GLN A 195 5.92 14.23 13.31
N VAL A 196 5.50 12.96 13.26
CA VAL A 196 4.09 12.60 13.30
C VAL A 196 3.60 12.76 14.74
N TRP A 197 2.58 13.61 14.96
CA TRP A 197 1.87 13.71 16.22
C TRP A 197 0.49 13.10 16.04
N ILE A 198 0.34 11.82 16.36
CA ILE A 198 -0.98 11.19 16.36
C ILE A 198 -1.63 11.53 17.69
N LEU A 199 -2.69 12.35 17.65
CA LEU A 199 -3.53 12.60 18.81
C LEU A 199 -4.37 11.32 19.03
N VAL A 200 -3.99 10.52 20.01
CA VAL A 200 -4.85 9.47 20.58
C VAL A 200 -4.97 9.84 22.06
N GLY A 201 -6.14 10.36 22.45
CA GLY A 201 -6.38 10.82 23.82
C GLY A 201 -5.84 12.22 24.12
N SER A 202 -6.17 12.73 25.31
CA SER A 202 -5.89 14.09 25.77
C SER A 202 -4.40 14.41 26.01
N ASP A 203 -3.51 13.42 25.86
CA ASP A 203 -2.09 13.57 26.14
C ASP A 203 -1.24 13.63 24.87
N LYS A 204 -0.63 14.79 24.66
CA LYS A 204 0.40 15.01 23.63
C LYS A 204 1.63 14.15 23.93
N ILE A 205 1.82 13.03 23.23
CA ILE A 205 3.07 12.26 23.32
C ILE A 205 4.18 13.00 22.55
N SER A 206 5.05 13.71 23.27
CA SER A 206 6.19 14.42 22.68
C SER A 206 7.38 13.50 22.42
N SER A 207 7.81 13.38 21.16
CA SER A 207 9.20 13.05 20.88
C SER A 207 10.02 14.36 20.95
N LYS A 208 10.93 14.45 21.91
CA LYS A 208 11.83 15.61 22.04
C LYS A 208 12.95 15.49 21.00
N THR A 209 12.96 16.37 20.03
CA THR A 209 14.19 16.78 19.34
C THR A 209 14.10 18.28 19.05
N SER A 210 15.10 19.00 19.53
CA SER A 210 15.22 20.46 19.49
C SER A 210 15.41 20.97 18.06
N GLY A 211 14.44 21.73 17.55
CA GLY A 211 14.54 22.48 16.31
C GLY A 211 13.16 22.98 15.87
N GLN A 212 12.94 24.30 15.85
CA GLN A 212 11.69 24.92 15.39
C GLN A 212 11.47 24.64 13.89
N LEU A 213 10.46 23.83 13.55
CA LEU A 213 9.87 23.71 12.21
C LEU A 213 8.37 23.40 12.37
N SER A 214 7.51 24.01 11.55
CA SER A 214 6.11 24.32 11.85
C SER A 214 5.05 23.34 11.35
N ASP A 215 5.40 22.26 10.67
CA ASP A 215 4.40 21.47 9.94
C ASP A 215 4.23 20.09 10.59
N THR A 216 3.05 19.86 11.17
CA THR A 216 2.68 18.65 11.93
C THR A 216 1.79 17.75 11.07
N VAL A 217 2.07 16.44 11.04
CA VAL A 217 1.19 15.43 10.45
C VAL A 217 0.54 14.64 11.58
N SER A 218 -0.79 14.71 11.71
CA SER A 218 -1.56 13.96 12.71
C SER A 218 -2.54 13.01 12.03
N ALA A 219 -2.75 11.82 12.60
CA ALA A 219 -3.88 10.99 12.19
C ALA A 219 -5.17 11.64 12.68
N ARG A 220 -6.20 11.72 11.82
CA ARG A 220 -7.45 12.48 12.05
C ARG A 220 -8.49 11.77 12.91
N LEU A 221 -8.08 11.00 13.90
CA LEU A 221 -9.01 10.34 14.81
C LEU A 221 -9.14 11.20 16.08
N ASN A 222 -10.36 11.61 16.39
CA ASN A 222 -10.74 12.26 17.63
C ASN A 222 -10.96 11.20 18.71
N SER A 223 -10.60 11.54 19.95
CA SER A 223 -10.92 10.77 21.16
C SER A 223 -12.38 10.93 21.58
#